data_AF-A0A7V2S2F8-F1
#
_entry.id   AF-A0A7V2S2F8-F1
#
_cell.length_a   1.000
_cell.length_b   1.000
_cell.length_c   1.000
_cell.angle_alpha   90.00
_cell.angle_beta   90.00
_cell.angle_gamma   90.00
#
_symmetry.space_group_name_H-M   'P 1'
#
loop_
_entity.id
_entity.type
_entity.pdbx_description
1 polymer ?
#
loop_
_entity_poly.entity_id
_entity_poly.type
_entity_poly.pdbx_seq_one_letter_code
_entity_poly.pdbx_strand_id
1 'polypeptide(L)'
;MRKQGISLITFALFLFLVSWQSGPTGKNYDALWKKVQQYTAKDLPRSALKTVQMIYNKAKTEGNEPQVIKSLLFRISLQSKYQEDYRLKSIRLFEKERQSATGVEKPLLSSLLAQLYEGYFDAHRYEILNRMAAAHDTSLQTLGSEQWQKKIREAYLASVALPAETGTIPLKDFSAILQSADTVSYAVWPTLYDLLAHRAIRYFSSHTATFWKRGTGVVHDTSLLAPASEFIKYRFPAGDTIPEITVLRLFQHLLRLHRQHHQEAAFVDADMRRLDYVMQNLPQTPTNRLAYSHALERLLKQFSGKAVAVPVACKLASVY
;
A
#
# COMPACT_ATOMS: atom_id res chain seq x y z
N MET A 1 32.25 -28.10 11.40
CA MET A 1 31.89 -27.80 10.00
C MET A 1 30.47 -28.28 9.72
N ARG A 2 29.49 -27.38 9.72
CA ARG A 2 28.13 -27.63 9.23
C ARG A 2 27.66 -26.32 8.60
N LYS A 3 27.71 -26.26 7.27
CA LYS A 3 27.15 -25.16 6.48
C LYS A 3 25.63 -25.23 6.62
N GLN A 4 25.03 -24.27 7.32
CA GLN A 4 23.58 -24.06 7.22
C GLN A 4 23.33 -23.09 6.06
N GLY A 5 22.57 -23.56 5.09
CA GLY A 5 22.23 -22.83 3.88
C GLY A 5 21.44 -21.57 4.21
N ILE A 6 21.92 -20.45 3.68
CA ILE A 6 21.21 -19.18 3.65
C ILE A 6 19.96 -19.40 2.79
N SER A 7 18.79 -19.39 3.43
CA SER A 7 17.51 -19.44 2.75
C SER A 7 17.32 -18.12 1.99
N LEU A 8 17.60 -18.15 0.68
CA LEU A 8 17.25 -17.10 -0.26
C LEU A 8 15.72 -17.00 -0.29
N ILE A 9 15.17 -16.01 0.40
CA ILE A 9 13.78 -15.57 0.21
C ILE A 9 13.69 -15.02 -1.21
N THR A 10 13.34 -15.93 -2.11
CA THR A 10 13.03 -15.66 -3.51
C THR A 10 11.72 -14.92 -3.55
N PHE A 11 11.76 -13.62 -3.89
CA PHE A 11 10.59 -12.91 -4.36
C PHE A 11 10.28 -13.45 -5.77
N ALA A 12 9.67 -14.63 -5.82
CA ALA A 12 9.22 -15.26 -7.06
C ALA A 12 8.05 -14.43 -7.60
N LEU A 13 8.37 -13.49 -8.48
CA LEU A 13 7.43 -12.77 -9.31
C LEU A 13 6.80 -13.78 -10.28
N PHE A 14 5.77 -14.48 -9.83
CA PHE A 14 5.02 -15.43 -10.65
C PHE A 14 4.39 -14.69 -11.84
N LEU A 15 4.92 -14.95 -13.03
CA LEU A 15 4.35 -14.53 -14.30
C LEU A 15 3.06 -15.30 -14.55
N PHE A 16 1.92 -14.78 -14.07
CA PHE A 16 0.61 -15.25 -14.51
C PHE A 16 0.23 -14.59 -15.84
N LEU A 17 -0.01 -15.44 -16.84
CA LEU A 17 -0.68 -15.14 -18.10
C LEU A 17 -2.14 -14.75 -17.82
N VAL A 18 -2.40 -13.51 -17.42
CA VAL A 18 -3.75 -12.95 -17.45
C VAL A 18 -3.93 -12.28 -18.81
N SER A 19 -4.96 -12.69 -19.54
CA SER A 19 -5.43 -12.04 -20.75
C SER A 19 -5.93 -10.64 -20.42
N TRP A 20 -5.11 -9.62 -20.71
CA TRP A 20 -5.44 -8.22 -20.47
C TRP A 20 -6.35 -7.71 -21.59
N GLN A 21 -7.60 -7.37 -21.27
CA GLN A 21 -8.46 -6.62 -22.17
C GLN A 21 -8.21 -5.12 -21.98
N SER A 22 -7.68 -4.49 -23.01
CA SER A 22 -7.31 -3.08 -23.09
C SER A 22 -8.55 -2.18 -23.17
N GLY A 23 -8.55 -1.06 -22.42
CA GLY A 23 -9.50 0.05 -22.64
C GLY A 23 -9.27 0.78 -23.98
N PRO A 24 -10.12 1.77 -24.34
CA PRO A 24 -10.25 2.29 -25.71
C PRO A 24 -9.01 2.99 -26.31
N THR A 25 -7.95 3.23 -25.53
CA THR A 25 -6.67 3.83 -25.98
C THR A 25 -5.55 2.79 -26.19
N GLY A 26 -5.82 1.49 -26.00
CA GLY A 26 -4.82 0.43 -25.86
C GLY A 26 -4.03 0.02 -27.11
N LYS A 27 -4.54 0.26 -28.32
CA LYS A 27 -3.96 -0.35 -29.55
C LYS A 27 -2.50 0.05 -29.84
N ASN A 28 -2.01 1.19 -29.34
CA ASN A 28 -0.65 1.68 -29.60
C ASN A 28 0.40 1.17 -28.57
N TYR A 29 -0.01 0.91 -27.33
CA TYR A 29 0.89 0.39 -26.28
C TYR A 29 1.03 -1.13 -26.33
N ASP A 30 0.00 -1.84 -26.78
CA ASP A 30 -0.04 -3.31 -26.80
C ASP A 30 1.09 -3.91 -27.64
N ALA A 31 1.39 -3.33 -28.80
CA ALA A 31 2.51 -3.76 -29.64
C ALA A 31 3.87 -3.59 -28.94
N LEU A 32 4.07 -2.47 -28.24
CA LEU A 32 5.30 -2.22 -27.49
C LEU A 32 5.43 -3.17 -26.29
N TRP A 33 4.34 -3.41 -25.55
CA TRP A 33 4.34 -4.37 -24.44
C TRP A 33 4.54 -5.81 -24.90
N LYS A 34 3.97 -6.20 -26.05
CA LYS A 34 4.24 -7.50 -26.66
C LYS A 34 5.72 -7.67 -26.99
N LYS A 35 6.38 -6.61 -27.48
CA LYS A 35 7.82 -6.60 -27.72
C LYS A 35 8.63 -6.69 -26.42
N VAL A 36 8.20 -6.01 -25.36
CA VAL A 36 8.79 -6.17 -24.00
C VAL A 36 8.68 -7.62 -23.55
N GLN A 37 7.50 -8.24 -23.66
CA GLN A 37 7.27 -9.65 -23.30
C GLN A 37 8.18 -10.59 -24.10
N GLN A 38 8.31 -10.38 -25.41
CA GLN A 38 9.21 -11.19 -26.26
C GLN A 38 10.67 -11.08 -25.82
N TYR A 39 11.16 -9.88 -25.48
CA TYR A 39 12.52 -9.72 -24.96
C TYR A 39 12.69 -10.35 -23.59
N THR A 40 11.71 -10.20 -22.69
CA THR A 40 11.77 -10.82 -21.35
C THR A 40 11.76 -12.34 -21.44
N ALA A 41 10.96 -12.93 -22.33
CA ALA A 41 10.90 -14.38 -22.56
C ALA A 41 12.20 -14.96 -23.15
N LYS A 42 13.03 -14.12 -23.79
CA LYS A 42 14.35 -14.48 -24.32
C LYS A 42 15.50 -14.13 -23.36
N ASP A 43 15.20 -13.72 -22.13
CA ASP A 43 16.17 -13.21 -21.16
C ASP A 43 17.07 -12.09 -21.71
N LEU A 44 16.46 -11.15 -22.43
CA LEU A 44 17.13 -9.95 -22.98
C LEU A 44 16.70 -8.68 -22.21
N PRO A 45 17.06 -8.53 -20.92
CA PRO A 45 16.55 -7.45 -20.08
C PRO A 45 16.95 -6.04 -20.55
N ARG A 46 18.12 -5.89 -21.16
CA ARG A 46 18.57 -4.60 -21.74
C ARG A 46 17.73 -4.19 -22.94
N SER A 47 17.34 -5.14 -23.80
CA SER A 47 16.49 -4.88 -24.98
C SER A 47 15.05 -4.59 -24.55
N ALA A 48 14.55 -5.34 -23.57
CA ALA A 48 13.27 -5.04 -22.92
C ALA A 48 13.28 -3.62 -22.34
N LEU A 49 14.35 -3.24 -21.63
CA LEU A 49 14.46 -1.94 -20.99
C LEU A 49 14.42 -0.78 -21.99
N LYS A 50 15.09 -0.91 -23.14
CA LYS A 50 15.01 0.08 -24.23
C LYS A 50 13.56 0.28 -24.68
N THR A 51 12.81 -0.81 -24.85
CA THR A 51 11.40 -0.75 -25.26
C THR A 51 10.53 -0.13 -24.17
N VAL A 52 10.74 -0.50 -22.90
CA VAL A 52 10.05 0.12 -21.77
C VAL A 52 10.33 1.62 -21.67
N GLN A 53 11.55 2.07 -21.96
CA GLN A 53 11.88 3.50 -22.00
C GLN A 53 11.10 4.24 -23.11
N MET A 54 10.88 3.61 -24.26
CA MET A 54 10.02 4.18 -25.31
C MET A 54 8.58 4.32 -24.83
N ILE A 55 8.04 3.28 -24.17
CA ILE A 55 6.69 3.31 -23.60
C ILE A 55 6.57 4.42 -22.55
N TYR A 56 7.55 4.55 -21.65
CA TYR A 56 7.60 5.61 -20.65
C TYR A 56 7.58 7.01 -21.28
N ASN A 57 8.46 7.27 -22.25
CA ASN A 57 8.53 8.59 -22.89
C ASN A 57 7.21 8.94 -23.59
N LYS A 58 6.66 7.98 -24.36
CA LYS A 58 5.36 8.14 -25.01
C LYS A 58 4.25 8.42 -24.01
N ALA A 59 4.21 7.67 -22.92
CA ALA A 59 3.21 7.82 -21.87
C ALA A 59 3.31 9.17 -21.15
N LYS A 60 4.52 9.69 -20.88
CA LYS A 60 4.69 11.04 -20.32
C LYS A 60 4.21 12.12 -21.31
N THR A 61 4.50 11.99 -22.61
CA THR A 61 4.03 12.95 -23.62
C THR A 61 2.52 12.94 -23.78
N GLU A 62 1.89 11.76 -23.69
CA GLU A 62 0.43 11.60 -23.84
C GLU A 62 -0.35 11.78 -22.54
N GLY A 63 0.31 12.04 -21.41
CA GLY A 63 -0.34 12.14 -20.10
C GLY A 63 -0.96 10.80 -19.62
N ASN A 64 -0.46 9.66 -20.09
CA ASN A 64 -1.00 8.34 -19.75
C ASN A 64 -0.36 7.79 -18.46
N GLU A 65 -0.85 8.26 -17.31
CA GLU A 65 -0.29 7.92 -15.99
C GLU A 65 -0.21 6.41 -15.71
N PRO A 66 -1.22 5.56 -16.00
CA PRO A 66 -1.10 4.12 -15.80
C PRO A 66 0.10 3.51 -16.56
N GLN A 67 0.35 3.96 -17.80
CA GLN A 67 1.47 3.48 -18.61
C GLN A 67 2.82 4.01 -18.12
N VAL A 68 2.87 5.25 -17.61
CA VAL A 68 4.06 5.81 -16.96
C VAL A 68 4.47 4.93 -15.79
N ILE A 69 3.54 4.66 -14.87
CA ILE A 69 3.81 3.89 -13.66
C ILE A 69 4.15 2.44 -14.01
N LYS A 70 3.42 1.82 -14.93
CA LYS A 70 3.73 0.47 -15.42
C LYS A 70 5.16 0.39 -15.96
N SER A 71 5.57 1.39 -16.73
CA SER A 71 6.92 1.45 -17.27
C SER A 71 7.97 1.58 -16.15
N LEU A 72 7.76 2.43 -15.16
CA LEU A 72 8.68 2.58 -14.03
C LEU A 72 8.86 1.28 -13.24
N LEU A 73 7.77 0.55 -12.97
CA LEU A 73 7.82 -0.74 -12.28
C LEU A 73 8.57 -1.80 -13.09
N PHE A 74 8.30 -1.89 -14.40
CA PHE A 74 9.04 -2.79 -15.29
C PHE A 74 10.53 -2.42 -15.39
N ARG A 75 10.88 -1.13 -15.37
CA ARG A 75 12.28 -0.69 -15.35
C ARG A 75 13.01 -1.25 -14.14
N ILE A 76 12.43 -1.17 -12.94
CA ILE A 76 13.01 -1.75 -11.72
C ILE A 76 13.23 -3.26 -11.90
N SER A 77 12.19 -3.99 -12.33
CA SER A 77 12.26 -5.44 -12.52
C SER A 77 13.31 -5.88 -13.54
N LEU A 78 13.47 -5.13 -14.63
CA LEU A 78 14.47 -5.43 -15.66
C LEU A 78 15.88 -5.09 -15.17
N GLN A 79 16.06 -3.96 -14.48
CA GLN A 79 17.35 -3.55 -13.94
C GLN A 79 17.83 -4.48 -12.83
N SER A 80 16.93 -5.03 -12.02
CA SER A 80 17.29 -5.98 -10.96
C SER A 80 17.95 -7.26 -11.47
N LYS A 81 17.79 -7.59 -12.76
CA LYS A 81 18.41 -8.78 -13.37
C LYS A 81 19.91 -8.64 -13.64
N TYR A 82 20.45 -7.42 -13.76
CA TYR A 82 21.84 -7.24 -14.22
C TYR A 82 22.58 -6.02 -13.63
N GLN A 83 21.88 -5.13 -12.93
CA GLN A 83 22.45 -3.87 -12.47
C GLN A 83 22.79 -3.94 -10.98
N GLU A 84 24.06 -3.67 -10.65
CA GLU A 84 24.50 -3.47 -9.27
C GLU A 84 23.80 -2.26 -8.65
N ASP A 85 23.54 -2.32 -7.34
CA ASP A 85 22.85 -1.30 -6.55
C ASP A 85 21.51 -0.85 -7.16
N TYR A 86 20.82 -1.73 -7.90
CA TYR A 86 19.56 -1.37 -8.56
C TYR A 86 18.53 -0.81 -7.58
N ARG A 87 18.52 -1.26 -6.31
CA ARG A 87 17.59 -0.77 -5.28
C ARG A 87 17.79 0.72 -5.00
N LEU A 88 19.01 1.15 -4.70
CA LEU A 88 19.33 2.57 -4.47
C LEU A 88 19.09 3.42 -5.74
N LYS A 89 19.45 2.89 -6.91
CA LYS A 89 19.21 3.58 -8.19
C LYS A 89 17.71 3.72 -8.48
N SER A 90 16.91 2.73 -8.13
CA SER A 90 15.44 2.77 -8.23
C SER A 90 14.84 3.79 -7.28
N ILE A 91 15.33 3.85 -6.04
CA ILE A 91 14.91 4.87 -5.07
C ILE A 91 15.17 6.27 -5.62
N ARG A 92 16.39 6.56 -6.10
CA ARG A 92 16.72 7.88 -6.68
C ARG A 92 15.87 8.23 -7.90
N LEU A 93 15.59 7.24 -8.75
CA LEU A 93 14.69 7.43 -9.89
C LEU A 93 13.30 7.85 -9.38
N PHE A 94 12.72 7.13 -8.43
CA PHE A 94 11.39 7.43 -7.91
C PHE A 94 11.35 8.74 -7.09
N GLU A 95 12.41 9.09 -6.36
CA GLU A 95 12.55 10.39 -5.72
C GLU A 95 12.47 11.51 -6.77
N LYS A 96 13.16 11.35 -7.90
CA LYS A 96 13.12 12.31 -9.03
C LYS A 96 11.75 12.39 -9.69
N GLU A 97 11.15 11.25 -10.04
CA GLU A 97 9.81 11.22 -10.66
C GLU A 97 8.77 11.88 -9.74
N ARG A 98 8.82 11.59 -8.43
CA ARG A 98 7.92 12.18 -7.44
C ARG A 98 8.08 13.69 -7.30
N GLN A 99 9.27 14.23 -7.55
CA GLN A 99 9.54 15.67 -7.45
C GLN A 99 8.86 16.46 -8.56
N SER A 100 8.77 15.91 -9.78
CA SER A 100 8.09 16.54 -10.92
C SER A 100 6.62 16.13 -11.08
N ALA A 101 6.17 15.11 -10.34
CA ALA A 101 4.78 14.64 -10.40
C ALA A 101 3.78 15.63 -9.79
N THR A 102 2.63 15.72 -10.44
CA THR A 102 1.48 16.54 -10.02
C THR A 102 0.22 15.68 -9.99
N GLY A 103 -0.85 16.20 -9.38
CA GLY A 103 -2.12 15.49 -9.29
C GLY A 103 -2.00 14.07 -8.70
N VAL A 104 -2.60 13.11 -9.40
CA VAL A 104 -2.76 11.71 -8.97
C VAL A 104 -1.47 10.91 -9.06
N GLU A 105 -0.58 11.27 -9.98
CA GLU A 105 0.75 10.65 -10.13
C GLU A 105 1.54 10.73 -8.82
N LYS A 106 1.43 11.86 -8.09
CA LYS A 106 2.23 12.12 -6.88
C LYS A 106 1.89 11.20 -5.69
N PRO A 107 0.63 11.01 -5.28
CA PRO A 107 0.26 10.01 -4.27
C PRO A 107 0.70 8.58 -4.64
N LEU A 108 0.51 8.19 -5.90
CA LEU A 108 0.86 6.85 -6.36
C LEU A 108 2.37 6.61 -6.33
N LEU A 109 3.16 7.54 -6.86
CA LEU A 109 4.63 7.48 -6.75
C LEU A 109 5.11 7.53 -5.31
N SER A 110 4.42 8.24 -4.42
CA SER A 110 4.75 8.26 -2.99
C SER A 110 4.53 6.90 -2.33
N SER A 111 3.44 6.19 -2.68
CA SER A 111 3.19 4.81 -2.21
C SER A 111 4.29 3.85 -2.67
N LEU A 112 4.64 3.91 -3.95
CA LEU A 112 5.69 3.05 -4.53
C LEU A 112 7.07 3.38 -3.95
N LEU A 113 7.38 4.67 -3.76
CA LEU A 113 8.63 5.09 -3.13
C LEU A 113 8.70 4.63 -1.67
N ALA A 114 7.58 4.65 -0.93
CA ALA A 114 7.52 4.11 0.43
C ALA A 114 7.86 2.62 0.47
N GLN A 115 7.32 1.82 -0.46
CA GLN A 115 7.64 0.40 -0.59
C GLN A 115 9.11 0.17 -0.96
N LEU A 116 9.69 1.00 -1.84
CA LEU A 116 11.11 0.92 -2.18
C LEU A 116 12.00 1.24 -0.98
N TYR A 117 11.64 2.24 -0.17
CA TYR A 117 12.34 2.55 1.07
C TYR A 117 12.23 1.42 2.08
N GLU A 118 11.04 0.87 2.33
CA GLU A 118 10.86 -0.31 3.21
C GLU A 118 11.72 -1.47 2.74
N GLY A 119 11.61 -1.85 1.46
CA GLY A 119 12.33 -3.00 0.91
C GLY A 119 13.85 -2.84 0.97
N TYR A 120 14.36 -1.62 0.85
CA TYR A 120 15.78 -1.36 1.07
C TYR A 120 16.16 -1.40 2.56
N PHE A 121 15.37 -0.76 3.42
CA PHE A 121 15.62 -0.76 4.86
C PHE A 121 15.63 -2.19 5.42
N ASP A 122 14.66 -3.01 5.05
CA ASP A 122 14.55 -4.39 5.52
C ASP A 122 15.70 -5.26 5.00
N ALA A 123 16.09 -5.09 3.73
CA ALA A 123 17.22 -5.81 3.14
C ALA A 123 18.57 -5.47 3.80
N HIS A 124 18.72 -4.25 4.31
CA HIS A 124 19.96 -3.74 4.91
C HIS A 124 19.81 -3.44 6.41
N ARG A 125 18.82 -4.05 7.07
CA ARG A 125 18.41 -3.66 8.43
C ARG A 125 19.56 -3.70 9.43
N TYR A 126 20.32 -4.79 9.47
CA TYR A 126 21.44 -4.94 10.39
C TYR A 126 22.54 -3.91 10.15
N GLU A 127 22.84 -3.61 8.89
CA GLU A 127 23.85 -2.60 8.54
C GLU A 127 23.37 -1.21 8.97
N ILE A 128 22.14 -0.85 8.61
CA ILE A 128 21.55 0.46 8.90
C ILE A 128 21.43 0.72 10.41
N LEU A 129 21.07 -0.29 11.20
CA LEU A 129 20.98 -0.18 12.67
C LEU A 129 22.35 0.08 13.32
N ASN A 130 23.44 -0.33 12.69
CA ASN A 130 24.81 -0.17 13.21
C ASN A 130 25.53 1.08 12.64
N ARG A 131 24.88 1.91 11.83
CA ARG A 131 25.49 3.13 11.28
C ARG A 131 25.57 4.24 12.32
N MET A 132 26.75 4.82 12.47
CA MET A 132 26.92 6.15 13.09
C MET A 132 26.65 7.22 12.03
N ALA A 133 25.37 7.46 11.74
CA ALA A 133 24.98 8.45 10.73
C ALA A 133 25.26 9.87 11.21
N ALA A 134 25.94 10.68 10.38
CA ALA A 134 26.04 12.11 10.64
C ALA A 134 24.64 12.74 10.47
N ALA A 135 24.22 13.57 11.45
CA ALA A 135 22.85 14.10 11.51
C ALA A 135 22.40 14.87 10.24
N HIS A 136 23.35 15.36 9.44
CA HIS A 136 23.10 16.20 8.26
C HIS A 136 23.32 15.49 6.92
N ASP A 137 23.81 14.24 6.91
CA ASP A 137 23.97 13.52 5.65
C ASP A 137 22.61 13.04 5.12
N THR A 138 22.37 13.31 3.84
CA THR A 138 21.14 12.94 3.12
C THR A 138 21.36 11.83 2.11
N SER A 139 22.60 11.36 1.95
CA SER A 139 22.96 10.28 1.04
C SER A 139 22.37 8.96 1.50
N LEU A 140 21.60 8.31 0.63
CA LEU A 140 20.94 7.03 0.93
C LEU A 140 21.91 5.95 1.45
N GLN A 141 23.19 6.03 1.08
CA GLN A 141 24.23 5.10 1.50
C GLN A 141 24.61 5.24 2.98
N THR A 142 24.41 6.41 3.58
CA THR A 142 24.90 6.74 4.93
C THR A 142 23.77 7.04 5.90
N LEU A 143 22.53 7.21 5.40
CA LEU A 143 21.36 7.39 6.25
C LEU A 143 21.29 6.35 7.36
N GLY A 144 21.07 6.86 8.58
CA GLY A 144 20.82 6.07 9.78
C GLY A 144 19.38 5.59 9.88
N SER A 145 19.12 4.75 10.86
CA SER A 145 17.82 4.10 11.05
C SER A 145 16.66 5.10 11.21
N GLU A 146 16.81 6.12 12.05
CA GLU A 146 15.76 7.13 12.26
C GLU A 146 15.43 7.92 10.98
N GLN A 147 16.44 8.27 10.19
CA GLN A 147 16.25 9.00 8.93
C GLN A 147 15.54 8.13 7.88
N TRP A 148 15.88 6.84 7.80
CA TRP A 148 15.17 5.89 6.95
C TRP A 148 13.70 5.75 7.35
N GLN A 149 13.43 5.61 8.65
CA GLN A 149 12.06 5.48 9.16
C GLN A 149 11.25 6.74 8.94
N LYS A 150 11.88 7.91 9.07
CA LYS A 150 11.26 9.18 8.70
C LYS A 150 10.89 9.21 7.22
N LYS A 151 11.81 8.84 6.30
CA LYS A 151 11.53 8.77 4.86
C LYS A 151 10.38 7.83 4.51
N ILE A 152 10.34 6.63 5.11
CA ILE A 152 9.26 5.65 4.89
C ILE A 152 7.91 6.24 5.33
N ARG A 153 7.84 6.76 6.57
CA ARG A 153 6.63 7.38 7.12
C ARG A 153 6.13 8.54 6.29
N GLU A 154 7.01 9.47 5.92
CA GLU A 154 6.64 10.64 5.11
C GLU A 154 6.13 10.25 3.73
N ALA A 155 6.73 9.23 3.11
CA ALA A 155 6.28 8.73 1.81
C ALA A 155 4.89 8.08 1.89
N TYR A 156 4.60 7.29 2.94
CA TYR A 156 3.26 6.74 3.14
C TYR A 156 2.22 7.82 3.46
N LEU A 157 2.54 8.82 4.28
CA LEU A 157 1.63 9.96 4.51
C LEU A 157 1.35 10.74 3.23
N ALA A 158 2.39 11.00 2.42
CA ALA A 158 2.23 11.66 1.13
C ALA A 158 1.36 10.84 0.15
N SER A 159 1.37 9.51 0.26
CA SER A 159 0.54 8.64 -0.57
C SER A 159 -0.97 8.75 -0.30
N VAL A 160 -1.37 9.25 0.86
CA VAL A 160 -2.78 9.38 1.27
C VAL A 160 -3.23 10.83 1.41
N ALA A 161 -2.41 11.78 0.94
CA ALA A 161 -2.63 13.22 1.13
C ALA A 161 -3.75 13.82 0.26
N LEU A 162 -4.19 13.11 -0.79
CA LEU A 162 -5.20 13.58 -1.76
C LEU A 162 -6.43 12.66 -1.80
N PRO A 163 -7.15 12.48 -0.66
CA PRO A 163 -8.27 11.54 -0.58
C PRO A 163 -9.43 11.88 -1.51
N ALA A 164 -9.71 13.17 -1.73
CA ALA A 164 -10.80 13.61 -2.60
C ALA A 164 -10.56 13.24 -4.06
N GLU A 165 -9.37 13.54 -4.60
CA GLU A 165 -9.05 13.21 -5.99
C GLU A 165 -8.90 11.69 -6.19
N THR A 166 -8.07 11.04 -5.37
CA THR A 166 -7.79 9.60 -5.54
C THR A 166 -8.99 8.71 -5.19
N GLY A 167 -9.95 9.20 -4.40
CA GLY A 167 -11.22 8.52 -4.09
C GLY A 167 -12.23 8.54 -5.24
N THR A 168 -12.00 9.31 -6.30
CA THR A 168 -12.86 9.32 -7.49
C THR A 168 -12.39 8.39 -8.61
N ILE A 169 -11.16 7.88 -8.49
CA ILE A 169 -10.48 7.17 -9.57
C ILE A 169 -10.64 5.67 -9.40
N PRO A 170 -11.26 4.95 -10.34
CA PRO A 170 -11.44 3.51 -10.25
C PRO A 170 -10.11 2.76 -10.18
N LEU A 171 -9.94 1.88 -9.19
CA LEU A 171 -8.71 1.10 -9.04
C LEU A 171 -8.43 0.20 -10.26
N LYS A 172 -9.50 -0.27 -10.92
CA LYS A 172 -9.43 -1.12 -12.12
C LYS A 172 -8.63 -0.47 -13.26
N ASP A 173 -8.56 0.86 -13.32
CA ASP A 173 -7.82 1.59 -14.34
C ASP A 173 -6.30 1.40 -14.19
N PHE A 174 -5.86 0.95 -13.00
CA PHE A 174 -4.49 0.59 -12.66
C PHE A 174 -4.27 -0.93 -12.55
N SER A 175 -5.23 -1.75 -12.98
CA SER A 175 -5.15 -3.23 -12.89
C SER A 175 -3.86 -3.82 -13.46
N ALA A 176 -3.32 -3.21 -14.51
CA ALA A 176 -2.07 -3.57 -15.16
C ALA A 176 -0.80 -3.44 -14.28
N ILE A 177 -0.87 -2.73 -13.14
CA ILE A 177 0.27 -2.47 -12.26
C ILE A 177 0.09 -3.00 -10.84
N LEU A 178 -1.06 -3.59 -10.53
CA LEU A 178 -1.32 -4.19 -9.22
C LEU A 178 -0.55 -5.51 -9.10
N GLN A 179 0.11 -5.73 -7.96
CA GLN A 179 0.75 -7.01 -7.66
C GLN A 179 -0.30 -8.00 -7.11
N SER A 180 -0.02 -9.30 -7.09
CA SER A 180 -0.91 -10.31 -6.51
C SER A 180 -1.23 -10.09 -5.03
N ALA A 181 -0.34 -9.43 -4.28
CA ALA A 181 -0.62 -9.02 -2.90
C ALA A 181 -1.59 -7.82 -2.82
N ASP A 182 -1.75 -7.07 -3.92
CA ASP A 182 -2.70 -5.95 -4.05
C ASP A 182 -4.03 -6.39 -4.69
N THR A 183 -4.17 -7.64 -5.15
CA THR A 183 -5.41 -8.14 -5.78
C THR A 183 -6.45 -8.51 -4.72
N VAL A 184 -6.96 -7.49 -4.03
CA VAL A 184 -8.24 -7.59 -3.32
C VAL A 184 -9.35 -7.25 -4.33
N SER A 185 -10.53 -7.84 -4.19
CA SER A 185 -11.66 -7.60 -5.09
C SER A 185 -11.93 -6.10 -5.28
N TYR A 186 -12.13 -5.64 -6.51
CA TYR A 186 -12.56 -4.26 -6.80
C TYR A 186 -13.90 -3.89 -6.13
N ALA A 187 -14.67 -4.89 -5.68
CA ALA A 187 -15.87 -4.67 -4.89
C ALA A 187 -15.56 -4.08 -3.51
N VAL A 188 -14.42 -4.44 -2.91
CA VAL A 188 -14.03 -3.95 -1.58
C VAL A 188 -12.98 -2.84 -1.64
N TRP A 189 -12.10 -2.83 -2.65
CA TRP A 189 -11.17 -1.71 -2.92
C TRP A 189 -11.49 -1.05 -4.28
N PRO A 190 -12.58 -0.27 -4.37
CA PRO A 190 -13.07 0.26 -5.65
C PRO A 190 -12.21 1.38 -6.24
N THR A 191 -11.47 2.12 -5.42
CA THR A 191 -10.79 3.36 -5.80
C THR A 191 -9.28 3.29 -5.63
N LEU A 192 -8.56 4.18 -6.29
CA LEU A 192 -7.12 4.33 -6.09
C LEU A 192 -6.80 4.70 -4.63
N TYR A 193 -7.64 5.51 -3.98
CA TYR A 193 -7.45 5.82 -2.56
C TYR A 193 -7.46 4.56 -1.68
N ASP A 194 -8.29 3.56 -1.99
CA ASP A 194 -8.34 2.30 -1.23
C ASP A 194 -6.99 1.60 -1.22
N LEU A 195 -6.38 1.44 -2.41
CA LEU A 195 -5.05 0.85 -2.52
C LEU A 195 -4.02 1.62 -1.68
N LEU A 196 -4.00 2.95 -1.79
CA LEU A 196 -3.03 3.80 -1.10
C LEU A 196 -3.22 3.76 0.41
N ALA A 197 -4.48 3.87 0.87
CA ALA A 197 -4.85 3.82 2.27
C ALA A 197 -4.54 2.45 2.88
N HIS A 198 -4.87 1.33 2.21
CA HIS A 198 -4.58 0.01 2.74
C HIS A 198 -3.08 -0.30 2.79
N ARG A 199 -2.29 0.16 1.82
CA ARG A 199 -0.83 0.06 1.89
C ARG A 199 -0.26 0.88 3.06
N ALA A 200 -0.75 2.08 3.29
CA ALA A 200 -0.36 2.90 4.43
C ALA A 200 -0.79 2.27 5.77
N ILE A 201 -2.04 1.78 5.88
CA ILE A 201 -2.54 1.06 7.05
C ILE A 201 -1.64 -0.13 7.39
N ARG A 202 -1.25 -0.93 6.38
CA ARG A 202 -0.33 -2.07 6.57
C ARG A 202 1.00 -1.64 7.19
N TYR A 203 1.61 -0.56 6.69
CA TYR A 203 2.84 -0.03 7.28
C TYR A 203 2.62 0.49 8.70
N PHE A 204 1.65 1.38 8.92
CA PHE A 204 1.42 2.00 10.23
C PHE A 204 0.94 1.00 11.30
N SER A 205 0.36 -0.12 10.90
CA SER A 205 0.01 -1.23 11.80
C SER A 205 1.19 -2.16 12.11
N SER A 206 2.32 -2.01 11.43
CA SER A 206 3.47 -2.90 11.59
C SER A 206 4.23 -2.63 12.89
N HIS A 207 4.90 -3.67 13.41
CA HIS A 207 5.80 -3.53 14.54
C HIS A 207 6.95 -2.55 14.26
N THR A 208 7.42 -2.47 13.01
CA THR A 208 8.44 -1.49 12.62
C THR A 208 7.93 -0.08 12.86
N ALA A 209 6.76 0.29 12.35
CA ALA A 209 6.23 1.64 12.51
C ALA A 209 5.98 2.00 13.97
N THR A 210 5.38 1.08 14.75
CA THR A 210 5.07 1.32 16.17
C THR A 210 6.34 1.40 17.01
N PHE A 211 7.34 0.53 16.79
CA PHE A 211 8.62 0.58 17.51
C PHE A 211 9.30 1.95 17.42
N TRP A 212 9.36 2.53 16.21
CA TRP A 212 10.06 3.79 15.97
C TRP A 212 9.29 5.03 16.39
N LYS A 213 7.97 4.94 16.55
CA LYS A 213 7.14 6.05 17.00
C LYS A 213 5.94 5.54 17.77
N ARG A 214 6.12 5.21 19.04
CA ARG A 214 4.98 4.97 19.95
C ARG A 214 4.41 6.30 20.41
N GLY A 215 3.11 6.47 20.25
CA GLY A 215 2.40 7.53 20.94
C GLY A 215 2.28 7.25 22.44
N THR A 216 2.41 8.28 23.26
CA THR A 216 1.94 8.24 24.65
C THR A 216 0.48 8.70 24.68
N GLY A 217 -0.37 8.06 25.46
CA GLY A 217 -1.77 8.50 25.65
C GLY A 217 -2.75 8.17 24.52
N VAL A 218 -2.43 7.23 23.62
CA VAL A 218 -3.45 6.69 22.69
C VAL A 218 -4.43 5.85 23.51
N VAL A 219 -5.68 6.30 23.57
CA VAL A 219 -6.74 5.58 24.25
C VAL A 219 -7.15 4.39 23.38
N HIS A 220 -6.74 3.20 23.81
CA HIS A 220 -7.22 1.93 23.27
C HIS A 220 -8.32 1.41 24.19
N ASP A 221 -9.55 1.80 23.92
CA ASP A 221 -10.72 1.30 24.63
C ASP A 221 -11.81 0.82 23.67
N THR A 222 -12.85 0.22 24.24
CA THR A 222 -13.97 -0.34 23.49
C THR A 222 -14.84 0.72 22.81
N SER A 223 -14.66 2.02 23.09
CA SER A 223 -15.36 3.09 22.35
C SER A 223 -14.95 3.12 20.88
N LEU A 224 -13.74 2.64 20.56
CA LEU A 224 -13.29 2.48 19.18
C LEU A 224 -13.95 1.30 18.45
N LEU A 225 -14.72 0.46 19.14
CA LEU A 225 -15.60 -0.59 18.60
C LEU A 225 -17.04 -0.10 18.39
N ALA A 226 -17.31 1.21 18.59
CA ALA A 226 -18.61 1.83 18.35
C ALA A 226 -19.06 1.64 16.88
N PRO A 227 -20.37 1.77 16.61
CA PRO A 227 -20.90 1.79 15.25
C PRO A 227 -20.15 2.78 14.35
N ALA A 228 -19.98 2.44 13.06
CA ALA A 228 -19.25 3.28 12.12
C ALA A 228 -19.75 4.74 12.08
N SER A 229 -21.07 4.96 12.26
CA SER A 229 -21.67 6.29 12.34
C SER A 229 -21.15 7.17 13.48
N GLU A 230 -20.74 6.55 14.58
CA GLU A 230 -20.13 7.21 15.75
C GLU A 230 -18.61 7.29 15.58
N PHE A 231 -17.98 6.19 15.18
CA PHE A 231 -16.53 6.12 14.95
C PHE A 231 -16.05 7.19 13.96
N ILE A 232 -16.78 7.42 12.87
CA ILE A 232 -16.48 8.47 11.88
C ILE A 232 -16.44 9.88 12.49
N LYS A 233 -17.18 10.12 13.58
CA LYS A 233 -17.25 11.43 14.26
C LYS A 233 -16.22 11.59 15.37
N TYR A 234 -15.60 10.50 15.81
CA TYR A 234 -14.59 10.51 16.86
C TYR A 234 -13.42 11.44 16.50
N ARG A 235 -13.03 12.32 17.41
CA ARG A 235 -11.96 13.29 17.19
C ARG A 235 -10.68 12.81 17.87
N PHE A 236 -9.73 12.34 17.07
CA PHE A 236 -8.39 12.01 17.57
C PHE A 236 -7.57 13.28 17.82
N PRO A 237 -6.74 13.32 18.88
CA PRO A 237 -5.88 14.47 19.20
C PRO A 237 -5.08 14.96 17.99
N ALA A 238 -5.07 16.28 17.77
CA ALA A 238 -4.16 16.90 16.82
C ALA A 238 -2.73 16.81 17.35
N GLY A 239 -1.75 16.65 16.47
CA GLY A 239 -0.34 16.56 16.85
C GLY A 239 0.44 15.58 16.01
N ASP A 240 1.53 15.10 16.59
CA ASP A 240 2.49 14.21 15.95
C ASP A 240 1.84 13.00 15.28
N THR A 241 2.40 12.57 14.14
CA THR A 241 1.94 11.38 13.42
C THR A 241 2.23 10.11 14.23
N ILE A 242 1.31 9.77 15.12
CA ILE A 242 1.29 8.50 15.84
C ILE A 242 0.72 7.42 14.90
N PRO A 243 1.42 6.29 14.69
CA PRO A 243 0.99 5.23 13.78
C PRO A 243 -0.45 4.76 14.03
N GLU A 244 -0.80 4.55 15.29
CA GLU A 244 -2.10 4.02 15.70
C GLU A 244 -3.23 4.99 15.36
N ILE A 245 -3.06 6.28 15.68
CA ILE A 245 -4.01 7.34 15.31
C ILE A 245 -4.10 7.46 13.77
N THR A 246 -2.98 7.28 13.07
CA THR A 246 -2.95 7.35 11.60
C THR A 246 -3.77 6.23 10.99
N VAL A 247 -3.65 5.00 11.47
CA VAL A 247 -4.48 3.86 11.02
C VAL A 247 -5.97 4.16 11.25
N LEU A 248 -6.34 4.61 12.44
CA LEU A 248 -7.74 4.89 12.76
C LEU A 248 -8.31 6.05 11.91
N ARG A 249 -7.53 7.10 11.65
CA ARG A 249 -7.92 8.18 10.73
C ARG A 249 -8.11 7.67 9.30
N LEU A 250 -7.23 6.78 8.82
CA LEU A 250 -7.38 6.19 7.49
C LEU A 250 -8.67 5.36 7.38
N PHE A 251 -9.00 4.56 8.40
CA PHE A 251 -10.30 3.89 8.45
C PHE A 251 -11.47 4.87 8.48
N GLN A 252 -11.38 5.99 9.22
CA GLN A 252 -12.42 7.01 9.17
C GLN A 252 -12.59 7.59 7.76
N HIS A 253 -11.50 7.83 7.02
CA HIS A 253 -11.57 8.32 5.65
C HIS A 253 -12.21 7.30 4.70
N LEU A 254 -11.78 6.04 4.75
CA LEU A 254 -12.36 4.95 3.95
C LEU A 254 -13.87 4.80 4.22
N LEU A 255 -14.28 4.77 5.49
CA LEU A 255 -15.69 4.65 5.85
C LEU A 255 -16.52 5.86 5.40
N ARG A 256 -15.98 7.08 5.46
CA ARG A 256 -16.65 8.28 4.92
C ARG A 256 -16.80 8.19 3.40
N LEU A 257 -15.74 7.79 2.70
CA LEU A 257 -15.70 7.64 1.26
C LEU A 257 -16.76 6.63 0.80
N HIS A 258 -16.70 5.39 1.29
CA HIS A 258 -17.63 4.35 0.84
C HIS A 258 -19.08 4.62 1.22
N ARG A 259 -19.32 5.30 2.34
CA ARG A 259 -20.68 5.77 2.70
C ARG A 259 -21.19 6.81 1.71
N GLN A 260 -20.35 7.78 1.33
CA GLN A 260 -20.72 8.83 0.37
C GLN A 260 -20.99 8.26 -1.03
N HIS A 261 -20.21 7.26 -1.45
CA HIS A 261 -20.33 6.64 -2.76
C HIS A 261 -21.28 5.42 -2.79
N HIS A 262 -21.99 5.13 -1.69
CA HIS A 262 -22.90 3.98 -1.56
C HIS A 262 -22.25 2.62 -1.90
N GLN A 263 -20.97 2.45 -1.57
CA GLN A 263 -20.19 1.24 -1.85
C GLN A 263 -20.25 0.28 -0.64
N GLU A 264 -21.36 -0.45 -0.50
CA GLU A 264 -21.63 -1.25 0.71
C GLU A 264 -20.56 -2.34 0.97
N ALA A 265 -20.09 -3.02 -0.06
CA ALA A 265 -19.06 -4.07 0.11
C ALA A 265 -17.74 -3.50 0.65
N ALA A 266 -17.29 -2.39 0.09
CA ALA A 266 -16.09 -1.68 0.56
C ALA A 266 -16.27 -1.09 1.96
N PHE A 267 -17.45 -0.55 2.26
CA PHE A 267 -17.78 -0.05 3.58
C PHE A 267 -17.69 -1.17 4.64
N VAL A 268 -18.32 -2.32 4.38
CA VAL A 268 -18.31 -3.46 5.31
C VAL A 268 -16.90 -4.02 5.50
N ASP A 269 -16.12 -4.20 4.42
CA ASP A 269 -14.73 -4.67 4.51
C ASP A 269 -13.85 -3.70 5.33
N ALA A 270 -13.96 -2.39 5.06
CA ALA A 270 -13.23 -1.38 5.82
C ALA A 270 -13.63 -1.37 7.31
N ASP A 271 -14.92 -1.53 7.62
CA ASP A 271 -15.40 -1.54 9.00
C ASP A 271 -14.96 -2.80 9.76
N MET A 272 -15.02 -3.97 9.11
CA MET A 272 -14.49 -5.21 9.67
C MET A 272 -12.99 -5.11 9.97
N ARG A 273 -12.20 -4.58 9.02
CA ARG A 273 -10.76 -4.38 9.22
C ARG A 273 -10.44 -3.38 10.32
N ARG A 274 -11.25 -2.33 10.46
CA ARG A 274 -11.16 -1.41 11.62
C ARG A 274 -11.40 -2.16 12.93
N LEU A 275 -12.48 -2.93 13.02
CA LEU A 275 -12.81 -3.68 14.25
C LEU A 275 -11.70 -4.68 14.59
N ASP A 276 -11.17 -5.39 13.59
CA ASP A 276 -10.03 -6.30 13.75
C ASP A 276 -8.79 -5.56 14.28
N TYR A 277 -8.47 -4.42 13.68
CA TYR A 277 -7.35 -3.60 14.11
C TYR A 277 -7.50 -3.14 15.57
N VAL A 278 -8.69 -2.66 15.94
CA VAL A 278 -8.96 -2.23 17.33
C VAL A 278 -8.81 -3.41 18.29
N MET A 279 -9.42 -4.57 17.99
CA MET A 279 -9.35 -5.77 18.84
C MET A 279 -7.91 -6.28 19.02
N GLN A 280 -7.08 -6.23 17.98
CA GLN A 280 -5.66 -6.61 18.06
C GLN A 280 -4.84 -5.70 18.97
N ASN A 281 -5.28 -4.46 19.18
CA ASN A 281 -4.58 -3.47 20.01
C ASN A 281 -5.24 -3.29 21.40
N LEU A 282 -6.34 -3.99 21.69
CA LEU A 282 -6.94 -4.03 23.01
C LEU A 282 -6.30 -5.12 23.89
N PRO A 283 -6.31 -4.96 25.24
CA PRO A 283 -6.00 -6.05 26.15
C PRO A 283 -6.86 -7.28 25.87
N GLN A 284 -6.26 -8.47 25.84
CA GLN A 284 -6.93 -9.72 25.49
C GLN A 284 -7.78 -10.28 26.65
N THR A 285 -8.81 -9.55 27.04
CA THR A 285 -9.73 -9.90 28.13
C THR A 285 -11.05 -10.47 27.60
N PRO A 286 -11.79 -11.27 28.41
CA PRO A 286 -13.14 -11.71 28.04
C PRO A 286 -14.08 -10.54 27.71
N THR A 287 -14.02 -9.45 28.49
CA THR A 287 -14.85 -8.25 28.27
C THR A 287 -14.61 -7.59 26.92
N ASN A 288 -13.33 -7.44 26.52
CA ASN A 288 -12.99 -6.83 25.22
C ASN A 288 -13.39 -7.73 24.05
N ARG A 289 -13.22 -9.05 24.19
CA ARG A 289 -13.70 -10.04 23.20
C ARG A 289 -15.22 -9.98 23.03
N LEU A 290 -15.97 -9.87 24.12
CA LEU A 290 -17.42 -9.72 24.09
C LEU A 290 -17.85 -8.38 23.44
N ALA A 291 -17.16 -7.28 23.75
CA ALA A 291 -17.43 -6.00 23.10
C ALA A 291 -17.21 -6.05 21.57
N TYR A 292 -16.19 -6.79 21.15
CA TYR A 292 -15.88 -7.02 19.74
C TYR A 292 -16.91 -7.92 19.05
N SER A 293 -17.34 -9.03 19.68
CA SER A 293 -18.41 -9.87 19.12
C SER A 293 -19.71 -9.08 18.95
N HIS A 294 -20.09 -8.28 19.95
CA HIS A 294 -21.25 -7.39 19.84
C HIS A 294 -21.11 -6.33 18.73
N ALA A 295 -19.89 -5.85 18.45
CA ALA A 295 -19.66 -4.94 17.33
C ALA A 295 -19.91 -5.63 15.98
N LEU A 296 -19.44 -6.87 15.82
CA LEU A 296 -19.70 -7.69 14.63
C LEU A 296 -21.19 -8.04 14.49
N GLU A 297 -21.88 -8.37 15.59
CA GLU A 297 -23.34 -8.62 15.59
C GLU A 297 -24.13 -7.40 15.13
N ARG A 298 -23.77 -6.20 15.61
CA ARG A 298 -24.40 -4.95 15.15
C ARG A 298 -24.19 -4.73 13.66
N LEU A 299 -22.97 -4.94 13.17
CA LEU A 299 -22.64 -4.81 11.74
C LEU A 299 -23.41 -5.84 10.90
N LEU A 300 -23.49 -7.09 11.36
CA LEU A 300 -24.25 -8.17 10.72
C LEU A 300 -25.73 -7.81 10.63
N LYS A 301 -26.31 -7.31 11.73
CA LYS A 301 -27.72 -6.89 11.77
C LYS A 301 -28.00 -5.71 10.84
N GLN A 302 -27.09 -4.75 10.74
CA GLN A 302 -27.23 -3.58 9.87
C GLN A 302 -27.35 -3.97 8.38
N PHE A 303 -26.66 -5.03 7.96
CA PHE A 303 -26.66 -5.49 6.56
C PHE A 303 -27.42 -6.82 6.36
N SER A 304 -28.33 -7.15 7.29
CA SER A 304 -29.10 -8.41 7.23
C SER A 304 -29.83 -8.57 5.89
N GLY A 305 -29.81 -9.79 5.36
CA GLY A 305 -30.41 -10.12 4.06
C GLY A 305 -29.60 -9.69 2.83
N LYS A 306 -28.42 -9.07 3.01
CA LYS A 306 -27.54 -8.67 1.90
C LYS A 306 -26.32 -9.58 1.78
N ALA A 307 -25.83 -9.80 0.57
CA ALA A 307 -24.63 -10.61 0.32
C ALA A 307 -23.38 -10.10 1.07
N VAL A 308 -23.28 -8.78 1.27
CA VAL A 308 -22.17 -8.15 2.01
C VAL A 308 -22.13 -8.53 3.49
N ALA A 309 -23.18 -9.13 4.04
CA ALA A 309 -23.21 -9.61 5.42
C ALA A 309 -22.52 -10.98 5.62
N VAL A 310 -22.32 -11.75 4.54
CA VAL A 310 -21.73 -13.10 4.63
C VAL A 310 -20.33 -13.08 5.27
N PRO A 311 -19.38 -12.21 4.85
CA PRO A 311 -18.08 -12.12 5.50
C PRO A 311 -18.17 -11.76 6.99
N VAL A 312 -19.13 -10.91 7.38
CA VAL A 312 -19.36 -10.53 8.78
C VAL A 312 -19.80 -11.73 9.60
N ALA A 313 -20.74 -12.53 9.07
CA ALA A 313 -21.20 -13.75 9.72
C ALA A 313 -20.07 -14.79 9.87
N CYS A 314 -19.28 -15.01 8.82
CA CYS A 314 -18.10 -15.88 8.88
C CYS A 314 -17.09 -15.41 9.94
N LYS A 315 -16.85 -14.09 10.01
CA LYS A 315 -15.95 -13.52 11.01
C LYS A 315 -16.50 -13.70 12.43
N LEU A 316 -17.76 -13.38 12.66
CA LEU A 316 -18.41 -13.57 13.96
C LEU A 316 -18.35 -15.03 14.41
N ALA A 317 -18.59 -15.98 13.51
CA ALA A 317 -18.48 -17.41 13.81
C ALA A 317 -17.06 -17.83 14.22
N SER A 318 -16.01 -17.17 13.71
CA SER A 318 -14.61 -17.46 14.12
C SER A 318 -14.21 -16.89 15.48
N VAL A 319 -15.06 -16.06 16.10
CA VAL A 319 -14.83 -15.46 17.42
C VAL A 319 -15.38 -16.35 18.55
N TYR A 320 -16.35 -17.20 18.24
CA TYR A 320 -16.92 -18.21 19.13
C TYR A 320 -16.15 -19.53 19.02
#